data_AF-A0A669Q110-F1
#
_entry.id   AF-A0A669Q110-F1
#
_cell.length_a   1.000
_cell.length_b   1.000
_cell.length_c   1.000
_cell.angle_alpha   90.00
_cell.angle_beta   90.00
_cell.angle_gamma   90.00
#
_symmetry.space_group_name_H-M   'P 1'
#
loop_
_entity.id
_entity.type
_entity.pdbx_description
1 polymer ?
#
loop_
_entity_poly.entity_id
_entity_poly.type
_entity_poly.pdbx_seq_one_letter_code
_entity_poly.pdbx_strand_id
1 'polypeptide(L)' 'GGMAAPCWVLRCCSCRRFQAQQVGCGPMGRERVYGQGSGRDCRLHVQKLNLLQGEAEEAAARTARQRQLDNFVV' A
#
# COMPACT_ATOMS: atom_id res chain seq x y z
N GLY A 1 -21.29 10.78 20.13
CA GLY A 1 -20.19 10.73 19.15
C GLY A 1 -19.51 9.39 19.30
N GLY A 2 -19.63 8.50 18.30
CA GLY A 2 -19.06 7.15 18.40
C GLY A 2 -17.55 7.21 18.31
N MET A 3 -16.84 6.69 19.32
CA MET A 3 -15.40 6.46 19.26
C MET A 3 -15.11 5.48 18.12
N ALA A 4 -14.59 6.01 17.01
CA ALA A 4 -14.13 5.18 15.91
C ALA A 4 -12.95 4.33 16.40
N ALA A 5 -13.09 3.01 16.32
CA ALA A 5 -12.04 2.09 16.72
C ALA A 5 -10.74 2.42 15.94
N PRO A 6 -9.57 2.36 16.62
CA PRO A 6 -8.30 2.57 15.95
C PRO A 6 -8.08 1.50 14.89
N CYS A 7 -7.47 1.89 13.78
CA CYS A 7 -7.08 1.00 12.69
C CYS A 7 -5.61 1.19 12.33
N TRP A 8 -5.00 0.11 11.86
CA TRP A 8 -3.66 0.06 11.31
C TRP A 8 -3.72 -0.13 9.81
N VAL A 9 -2.80 0.54 9.12
CA VAL A 9 -2.56 0.35 7.69
C VAL A 9 -1.35 -0.57 7.55
N LEU A 10 -1.59 -1.73 6.95
CA LEU A 10 -0.61 -2.81 6.79
C LEU A 10 -0.42 -3.08 5.29
N ARG A 11 0.71 -3.67 4.92
CA ARG A 11 0.97 -4.10 3.53
C ARG A 11 0.97 -5.61 3.47
N CYS A 12 0.08 -6.18 2.66
CA CYS A 12 -0.02 -7.63 2.50
C CYS A 12 1.22 -8.18 1.79
N CYS A 13 1.82 -9.23 2.34
CA CYS A 13 2.99 -9.89 1.77
C CYS A 13 2.69 -10.54 0.40
N SER A 14 1.48 -11.10 0.23
CA SER A 14 1.10 -11.86 -0.95
C SER A 14 0.73 -10.98 -2.14
N CYS A 15 -0.15 -9.99 -1.93
CA CYS A 15 -0.63 -9.13 -3.01
C CYS A 15 0.04 -7.76 -3.05
N ARG A 16 0.96 -7.46 -2.11
CA ARG A 16 1.71 -6.21 -1.96
C ARG A 16 0.86 -4.94 -1.82
N ARG A 17 -0.47 -5.06 -1.66
CA ARG A 17 -1.40 -3.94 -1.46
C ARG A 17 -1.49 -3.54 0.00
N PHE A 18 -1.75 -2.26 0.22
CA PHE A 18 -2.08 -1.71 1.52
C PHE A 18 -3.52 -2.04 1.90
N GLN A 19 -3.75 -2.37 3.16
CA GLN A 19 -5.05 -2.74 3.72
C GLN A 19 -5.22 -2.09 5.10
N ALA A 20 -6.46 -1.71 5.42
CA ALA A 20 -6.81 -1.17 6.73
C ALA A 20 -7.37 -2.31 7.58
N GLN A 21 -6.71 -2.58 8.71
CA GLN A 21 -7.11 -3.58 9.68
C GLN A 21 -7.48 -2.88 10.98
N GLN A 22 -8.57 -3.29 11.64
CA GLN A 22 -8.86 -2.78 12.99
C GLN A 22 -7.85 -3.35 13.97
N VAL A 23 -7.42 -2.51 14.92
CA VAL A 23 -6.51 -2.95 15.98
C VAL A 23 -7.20 -4.03 16.81
N GLY A 24 -6.61 -5.22 16.87
CA GLY A 24 -7.14 -6.37 17.60
C GLY A 24 -7.94 -7.38 16.78
N CYS A 25 -8.16 -7.17 15.47
CA CYS A 25 -8.68 -8.21 14.59
C CYS A 25 -7.59 -8.73 13.65
N GLY A 26 -7.33 -10.04 13.65
CA GLY A 26 -6.32 -10.69 12.80
C GLY A 26 -5.01 -11.04 13.51
N PRO A 27 -4.17 -11.87 12.90
CA PRO A 27 -2.90 -12.29 13.48
C PRO A 27 -1.97 -11.07 13.63
N MET A 28 -1.58 -10.74 14.87
CA MET A 28 -0.53 -9.76 15.15
C MET A 28 0.82 -10.33 14.69
N GLY A 29 1.12 -10.19 13.41
CA GLY A 29 2.44 -10.48 12.84
C GLY A 29 3.40 -9.32 13.04
N ARG A 30 4.70 -9.56 12.78
CA ARG A 30 5.76 -8.52 12.67
C ARG A 30 5.57 -7.65 11.41
N GLU A 31 4.35 -7.25 11.15
CA GLU A 31 3.97 -6.47 9.99
C GLU A 31 4.28 -5.00 10.26
N ARG A 32 4.99 -4.35 9.33
CA ARG A 32 5.26 -2.92 9.46
C ARG A 32 3.93 -2.17 9.38
N VAL A 33 3.66 -1.36 10.39
CA VAL A 33 2.53 -0.42 10.39
C VAL A 33 2.93 0.81 9.58
N TYR A 34 2.20 1.06 8.49
CA TYR A 34 2.42 2.20 7.59
C TYR A 34 1.61 3.43 7.97
N GLY A 35 0.63 3.27 8.87
CA GLY A 35 -0.18 4.36 9.40
C GLY A 35 -1.18 3.86 10.44
N GLN A 36 -1.58 4.75 11.35
CA GLN A 36 -2.61 4.49 12.35
C GLN A 36 -3.60 5.66 12.36
N GLY A 37 -4.89 5.36 12.51
CA GLY A 37 -5.92 6.41 12.49
C GLY A 37 -7.31 5.89 12.84
N SER A 38 -8.32 6.71 12.55
CA SER A 38 -9.72 6.33 12.70
C SER A 38 -10.22 5.59 11.45
N GLY A 39 -11.27 4.76 11.59
CA GLY A 39 -11.75 3.88 10.51
C GLY A 39 -12.01 4.56 9.14
N ARG A 40 -12.43 5.83 9.11
CA ARG A 40 -12.61 6.59 7.85
C ARG A 40 -11.27 7.03 7.27
N ASP A 41 -10.37 7.51 8.13
CA ASP A 41 -9.06 8.01 7.72
C ASP A 41 -8.18 6.87 7.19
N CYS A 42 -8.21 5.69 7.81
CA CYS A 42 -7.47 4.53 7.32
C CYS A 42 -7.93 4.08 5.92
N ARG A 43 -9.23 4.15 5.61
CA ARG A 43 -9.73 3.80 4.26
C ARG A 43 -9.18 4.75 3.19
N LEU A 44 -9.23 6.06 3.46
CA LEU A 44 -8.68 7.08 2.56
C LEU A 44 -7.16 6.93 2.43
N HIS A 45 -6.48 6.64 3.53
CA HIS A 45 -5.04 6.47 3.56
C HIS A 45 -4.60 5.24 2.74
N VAL A 46 -5.28 4.11 2.90
CA VAL A 46 -5.04 2.89 2.11
C VAL A 46 -5.26 3.14 0.62
N GLN A 47 -6.32 3.85 0.27
CA GLN A 47 -6.61 4.17 -1.13
C GLN A 47 -5.49 5.03 -1.73
N LYS A 48 -5.02 6.05 -1.01
CA LYS A 48 -3.91 6.90 -1.44
C LYS A 48 -2.60 6.10 -1.58
N LEU A 49 -2.27 5.25 -0.61
CA LEU A 49 -1.04 4.45 -0.67
C LEU A 49 -1.07 3.45 -1.84
N ASN A 50 -2.20 2.79 -2.09
CA ASN A 50 -2.34 1.88 -3.23
C ASN A 50 -2.24 2.62 -4.57
N LEU A 51 -2.79 3.84 -4.67
CA LEU A 51 -2.66 4.67 -5.86
C LEU A 51 -1.18 5.02 -6.13
N LEU A 52 -0.49 5.57 -5.12
CA LEU A 52 0.92 5.95 -5.22
C LEU A 52 1.83 4.74 -5.54
N GLN A 53 1.55 3.58 -4.97
CA GLN A 53 2.28 2.36 -5.30
C GLN A 53 2.04 1.92 -6.75
N GLY A 54 0.79 1.99 -7.23
CA GLY A 54 0.45 1.67 -8.62
C GLY A 54 1.16 2.59 -9.61
N GLU A 55 1.19 3.90 -9.33
CA GLU A 55 1.92 4.88 -10.14
C GLU A 55 3.43 4.61 -10.16
N ALA A 56 4.03 4.26 -9.01
CA ALA A 56 5.44 3.92 -8.93
C ALA A 56 5.77 2.62 -9.69
N GLU A 57 4.91 1.61 -9.60
CA GLU A 57 5.06 0.34 -10.33
C GLU A 57 4.93 0.55 -11.86
N GLU A 58 3.97 1.36 -12.31
CA GLU A 58 3.83 1.79 -13.71
C GLU A 58 5.06 2.54 -14.21
N ALA A 59 5.55 3.53 -13.45
CA ALA A 59 6.73 4.30 -13.80
C ALA A 59 7.97 3.41 -13.92
N ALA A 60 8.20 2.52 -12.95
CA ALA A 60 9.30 1.56 -13.00
C ALA A 60 9.18 0.61 -14.20
N ALA A 61 7.98 0.12 -14.51
CA ALA A 61 7.74 -0.74 -15.68
C ALA A 61 8.01 0.00 -17.00
N ARG A 62 7.61 1.28 -17.12
CA ARG A 62 7.91 2.11 -18.29
C ARG A 62 9.42 2.32 -18.45
N THR A 63 10.14 2.65 -17.37
CA THR A 63 11.59 2.78 -17.42
C THR A 63 12.28 1.47 -17.80
N ALA A 64 11.83 0.33 -17.25
CA ALA A 64 12.39 -0.98 -17.59
C ALA A 64 12.21 -1.30 -19.09
N ARG A 65 11.01 -1.07 -19.64
CA ARG A 65 10.72 -1.25 -21.07
C ARG A 65 11.58 -0.33 -21.94
N GLN A 66 11.73 0.93 -21.57
CA GLN A 66 12.56 1.89 -22.31
C GLN A 66 14.02 1.42 -22.35
N ARG A 67 14.60 1.03 -21.21
CA ARG A 67 15.97 0.50 -21.14
C ARG A 67 16.14 -0.77 -21.99
N GLN A 68 15.10 -1.59 -22.09
CA GLN A 68 15.11 -2.80 -22.92
C GLN A 68 15.14 -2.46 -24.42
N LEU A 69 14.42 -1.41 -24.83
CA LEU A 69 14.47 -0.90 -26.20
C LEU A 69 15.84 -0.27 -26.51
N ASP A 70 16.39 0.51 -25.58
CA ASP A 70 17.70 1.15 -25.75
C ASP A 70 18.81 0.08 -25.94
N ASN A 71 18.70 -1.08 -25.27
CA ASN A 71 19.65 -2.18 -25.38
C ASN A 71 19.51 -3.00 -26.68
N PHE A 72 18.44 -2.82 -27.44
CA PHE A 72 18.24 -3.48 -28.75
C PHE A 72 18.74 -2.62 -29.92
N VAL A 73 18.87 -1.31 -29.71
CA VAL A 73 19.29 -0.34 -30.74
C VAL A 73 20.81 -0.06 -30.70
N VAL A 74 21.53 -0.63 -29.73
CA VAL A 74 23.01 -0.60 -29.64
C VAL A 74 23.61 -1.85 -30.31
#